data_AF-W1YNP5-F1
#
_entry.id   AF-W1YNP5-F1
#
_cell.length_a   1.000
_cell.length_b   1.000
_cell.length_c   1.000
_cell.angle_alpha   90.00
_cell.angle_beta   90.00
_cell.angle_gamma   90.00
#
_symmetry.space_group_name_H-M   'P 1'
#
loop_
_entity.id
_entity.type
_entity.pdbx_description
1 polymer ?
#
loop_
_entity_poly.entity_id
_entity_poly.type
_entity_poly.pdbx_seq_one_letter_code
_entity_poly.pdbx_strand_id
1 'polypeptide(L)'
;YAGSYSKTLSAGLRVGFLFGPSKVIEAIQALKNNTAGQMPLVTQKVVAKVLDTIDYDEHLDNVRKVYKMKCDALLNAFNKYASSKVHLNVGMY
;
A
#
# COMPACT_ATOMS: atom_id res chain seq x y z
N TYR A 1 -13.50 1.68 1.68
CA TYR A 1 -12.03 1.86 1.60
C TYR A 1 -11.40 0.64 0.96
N ALA A 2 -10.43 0.84 0.06
CA ALA A 2 -9.64 -0.23 -0.55
C ALA A 2 -8.18 -0.10 -0.11
N GLY A 3 -7.70 -1.07 0.67
CA GLY A 3 -6.35 -1.11 1.20
C GLY A 3 -5.46 -2.12 0.48
N SER A 4 -4.15 -1.91 0.51
CA SER A 4 -3.17 -2.85 -0.05
C SER A 4 -1.89 -2.89 0.78
N TYR A 5 -1.29 -4.08 0.87
CA TYR A 5 0.01 -4.29 1.50
C TYR A 5 1.20 -4.02 0.57
N SER A 6 0.96 -3.52 -0.66
CA SER A 6 2.00 -3.37 -1.68
C SER A 6 3.11 -2.39 -1.31
N LYS A 7 2.80 -1.39 -0.47
CA LYS A 7 3.72 -0.30 -0.08
C LYS A 7 4.11 -0.34 1.39
N THR A 8 3.48 -1.22 2.15
CA THR A 8 3.71 -1.38 3.58
C THR A 8 4.42 -2.69 3.90
N LEU A 9 4.19 -3.78 3.13
CA LEU A 9 4.92 -5.04 3.27
C LEU A 9 5.73 -5.37 2.01
N SER A 10 5.05 -5.68 0.90
CA SER A 10 5.70 -5.97 -0.39
C SER A 10 4.68 -6.05 -1.52
N ALA A 11 5.02 -5.45 -2.66
CA ALA A 11 4.23 -5.57 -3.88
C ALA A 11 4.12 -7.02 -4.39
N GLY A 12 5.11 -7.88 -4.08
CA GLY A 12 5.14 -9.28 -4.53
C GLY A 12 4.12 -10.18 -3.84
N LEU A 13 3.57 -9.78 -2.69
CA LEU A 13 2.55 -10.55 -1.96
C LEU A 13 1.20 -10.55 -2.69
N ARG A 14 0.92 -9.49 -3.46
CA ARG A 14 -0.36 -9.28 -4.17
C ARG A 14 -1.60 -9.30 -3.26
N VAL A 15 -1.45 -8.99 -1.96
CA VAL A 15 -2.57 -8.98 -1.01
C VAL A 15 -3.07 -7.55 -0.77
N GLY A 16 -4.39 -7.42 -0.69
CA GLY A 16 -5.11 -6.21 -0.25
C GLY A 16 -6.44 -6.58 0.39
N PHE A 17 -7.18 -5.58 0.83
CA PHE A 17 -8.44 -5.76 1.55
C PHE A 17 -9.44 -4.66 1.20
N LEU A 18 -10.71 -4.95 1.43
CA LEU A 18 -11.80 -3.99 1.32
C LEU A 18 -12.46 -3.83 2.68
N PHE A 19 -12.76 -2.59 3.05
CA PHE A 19 -13.48 -2.25 4.27
C PHE A 19 -14.68 -1.35 3.91
N GLY A 20 -15.89 -1.75 4.29
CA GLY A 20 -17.11 -1.04 3.95
C GLY A 20 -18.38 -1.82 4.34
N PRO A 21 -19.57 -1.32 3.96
CA PRO A 21 -20.85 -1.96 4.29
C PRO A 21 -20.93 -3.41 3.79
N SER A 22 -21.43 -4.31 4.64
CA SER A 22 -21.46 -5.76 4.37
C SER A 22 -22.09 -6.11 3.02
N LYS A 23 -23.27 -5.52 2.71
CA LYS A 23 -23.97 -5.73 1.44
C LYS A 23 -23.11 -5.44 0.20
N VAL A 24 -22.23 -4.44 0.27
CA VAL A 24 -21.33 -4.08 -0.83
C VAL A 24 -20.17 -5.08 -0.90
N ILE A 25 -19.59 -5.46 0.24
CA ILE A 25 -18.49 -6.43 0.30
C ILE A 25 -18.95 -7.81 -0.20
N GLU A 26 -20.12 -8.27 0.21
CA GLU A 26 -20.72 -9.54 -0.21
C GLU A 26 -20.95 -9.58 -1.73
N ALA A 27 -21.52 -8.50 -2.30
CA ALA A 27 -21.70 -8.39 -3.74
C ALA A 27 -20.36 -8.45 -4.51
N ILE A 28 -19.33 -7.74 -4.02
CA ILE A 28 -17.99 -7.79 -4.61
C ILE A 28 -17.37 -9.19 -4.47
N GLN A 29 -17.55 -9.85 -3.33
CA GLN A 29 -17.03 -11.19 -3.09
C GLN A 29 -17.65 -12.22 -4.04
N ALA A 30 -18.97 -12.16 -4.26
CA ALA A 30 -19.65 -13.00 -5.23
C ALA A 30 -19.11 -12.80 -6.65
N LEU A 31 -18.94 -11.54 -7.08
CA LEU A 31 -18.36 -11.21 -8.38
C LEU A 31 -16.92 -11.69 -8.52
N LYS A 32 -16.08 -11.48 -7.50
CA LYS A 32 -14.68 -11.92 -7.48
C LYS A 32 -14.57 -13.44 -7.64
N ASN A 33 -15.37 -14.19 -6.90
CA ASN A 33 -15.35 -15.65 -6.93
C ASN A 33 -15.70 -16.19 -8.33
N ASN A 34 -16.63 -15.54 -9.03
CA ASN A 34 -17.06 -15.93 -10.36
C ASN A 34 -16.13 -15.46 -11.50
N THR A 35 -15.24 -14.49 -11.27
CA THR A 35 -14.43 -13.86 -12.33
C THR A 35 -12.93 -14.13 -12.22
N ALA A 36 -12.37 -14.07 -11.01
CA ALA A 36 -10.93 -14.07 -10.79
C ALA A 36 -10.45 -15.19 -9.84
N GLY A 37 -11.38 -16.00 -9.33
CA GLY A 37 -11.08 -17.06 -8.37
C GLY A 37 -10.54 -16.56 -7.02
N GLN A 38 -9.89 -17.46 -6.28
CA GLN A 38 -9.33 -17.16 -4.97
C GLN A 38 -7.89 -16.63 -5.06
N MET A 39 -7.56 -15.68 -4.18
CA MET A 39 -6.18 -15.20 -4.02
C MET A 39 -5.29 -16.33 -3.45
N PRO A 40 -3.99 -16.43 -3.80
CA PRO A 40 -3.11 -17.48 -3.26
C PRO A 40 -3.16 -17.53 -1.73
N LEU A 41 -3.54 -18.68 -1.17
CA LEU A 41 -3.68 -18.85 0.29
C LEU A 41 -2.35 -18.66 1.01
N VAL A 42 -1.23 -18.99 0.36
CA VAL A 42 0.12 -18.84 0.94
C VAL A 42 0.41 -17.38 1.26
N THR A 43 0.17 -16.45 0.33
CA THR A 43 0.47 -15.03 0.57
C THR A 43 -0.48 -14.41 1.59
N GLN A 44 -1.74 -14.86 1.64
CA GLN A 44 -2.69 -14.48 2.69
C GLN A 44 -2.21 -14.94 4.07
N LYS A 45 -1.74 -16.19 4.20
CA LYS A 45 -1.20 -16.73 5.46
C LYS A 45 0.09 -16.04 5.89
N VAL A 46 0.97 -15.70 4.95
CA VAL A 46 2.18 -14.92 5.24
C VAL A 46 1.81 -13.55 5.81
N VAL A 47 0.88 -12.83 5.17
CA VAL A 47 0.42 -11.53 5.68
C VAL A 47 -0.20 -11.68 7.07
N ALA A 48 -1.11 -12.64 7.28
CA ALA A 48 -1.72 -12.87 8.59
C ALA A 48 -0.66 -13.14 9.66
N LYS A 49 0.29 -14.04 9.40
CA LYS A 49 1.36 -14.36 10.35
C LYS A 49 2.24 -13.16 10.66
N VAL A 50 2.57 -12.33 9.66
CA VAL A 50 3.35 -11.11 9.89
C VAL A 50 2.57 -10.16 10.80
N LEU A 51 1.31 -9.87 10.50
CA LEU A 51 0.48 -8.97 11.30
C LEU A 51 0.27 -9.47 12.74
N ASP A 52 0.24 -10.79 12.95
CA ASP A 52 0.14 -11.39 14.30
C ASP A 52 1.47 -11.38 15.08
N THR A 53 2.61 -11.11 14.43
CA THR A 53 3.94 -11.27 15.04
C THR A 53 4.72 -9.98 15.22
N ILE A 54 4.33 -8.90 14.55
CA ILE A 54 5.03 -7.62 14.62
C ILE A 54 4.10 -6.52 15.14
N ASP A 55 4.67 -5.50 15.75
CA ASP A 55 3.98 -4.22 15.90
C ASP A 55 3.87 -3.58 14.51
N TYR A 56 2.68 -3.65 13.92
CA TYR A 56 2.46 -3.14 12.57
C TYR A 56 2.48 -1.62 12.52
N ASP A 57 2.08 -0.94 13.60
CA ASP A 57 2.08 0.52 13.66
C ASP A 57 3.52 1.06 13.73
N GLU A 58 4.37 0.45 14.56
CA GLU A 58 5.81 0.75 14.60
C GLU A 58 6.47 0.50 13.23
N HIS A 59 6.13 -0.61 12.57
CA HIS A 59 6.59 -0.89 11.23
C HIS A 59 6.16 0.18 10.22
N LEU A 60 4.91 0.64 10.28
CA LEU A 60 4.41 1.70 9.41
C LEU A 60 5.15 3.03 9.65
N ASP A 61 5.50 3.36 10.89
CA ASP A 61 6.31 4.55 11.19
C ASP A 61 7.69 4.47 10.56
N ASN A 62 8.32 3.30 10.58
CA ASN A 62 9.59 3.08 9.91
C ASN A 62 9.46 3.18 8.38
N VAL A 63 8.40 2.61 7.80
CA VAL A 63 8.10 2.76 6.37
C VAL A 63 7.90 4.24 5.99
N ARG A 64 7.14 5.01 6.78
CA ARG A 64 6.93 6.44 6.56
C ARG A 64 8.24 7.22 6.58
N LYS A 65 9.13 6.95 7.54
CA LYS A 65 10.47 7.57 7.60
C LYS A 65 11.28 7.30 6.32
N VAL A 66 11.32 6.05 5.85
CA VAL A 66 12.05 5.69 4.62
C VAL A 66 11.46 6.37 3.39
N TYR A 67 10.14 6.38 3.24
CA TYR A 67 9.50 7.05 2.11
C TYR A 67 9.66 8.57 2.15
N LYS A 68 9.64 9.16 3.35
CA LYS A 68 9.94 10.57 3.54
C LYS A 68 11.36 10.90 3.10
N MET A 69 12.36 10.13 3.55
CA MET A 69 13.76 10.33 3.14
C MET A 69 13.92 10.26 1.61
N LYS A 70 13.25 9.31 0.95
CA LYS A 70 13.27 9.19 -0.53
C LYS A 70 12.59 10.37 -1.21
N CYS A 71 11.48 10.86 -0.66
CA CYS A 71 10.78 12.03 -1.16
C CYS A 71 11.66 13.28 -1.01
N ASP A 72 12.24 13.50 0.16
CA ASP A 72 13.13 14.64 0.43
C ASP A 72 14.35 14.62 -0.52
N ALA A 73 14.93 13.45 -0.77
CA ALA A 73 16.03 13.29 -1.74
C ALA A 73 15.59 13.63 -3.18
N LEU A 74 14.40 13.18 -3.61
CA LEU A 74 13.84 13.53 -4.91
C LEU A 74 13.62 15.04 -5.04
N LEU A 75 13.03 15.67 -4.02
CA LEU A 75 12.73 17.10 -4.02
C LEU A 75 14.02 17.94 -4.04
N ASN A 76 15.02 17.55 -3.27
CA ASN A 76 16.33 18.22 -3.28
C ASN A 76 17.01 18.12 -4.65
N ALA A 77 16.99 16.94 -5.29
CA ALA A 77 17.51 16.76 -6.64
C ALA A 77 16.72 17.58 -7.66
N PHE A 78 15.38 17.57 -7.55
CA PHE A 78 14.51 18.35 -8.43
C PHE A 78 14.81 19.85 -8.32
N ASN A 79 14.88 20.40 -7.11
CA ASN A 79 15.19 21.81 -6.88
C ASN A 79 16.57 22.22 -7.41
N LYS A 80 17.53 21.28 -7.42
CA LYS A 80 18.90 21.56 -7.89
C LYS A 80 19.04 21.47 -9.41
N TYR A 81 18.32 20.57 -10.07
CA TYR A 81 18.59 20.21 -11.47
C TYR A 81 17.43 20.42 -12.42
N ALA A 82 16.19 20.59 -11.93
CA ALA A 82 15.04 20.76 -12.81
C ALA A 82 15.04 22.13 -13.49
N SER A 83 14.52 22.16 -14.72
CA SER A 83 14.26 23.42 -15.43
C SER A 83 13.17 24.21 -14.72
N SER A 84 13.28 25.54 -14.73
CA SER A 84 12.23 26.45 -14.23
C SER A 84 10.87 26.31 -14.91
N LYS A 85 10.80 25.58 -16.04
CA LYS A 85 9.56 25.27 -16.77
C LYS A 85 8.80 24.07 -16.20
N VAL A 86 9.37 23.31 -15.26
CA VAL A 86 8.74 22.13 -14.67
C VAL A 86 8.37 22.42 -13.22
N HIS A 87 7.10 22.19 -12.88
CA HIS A 87 6.59 22.36 -11.53
C HIS A 87 6.22 21.02 -10.93
N LEU A 88 6.69 20.75 -9.70
CA LEU A 88 6.34 19.55 -8.96
C LEU A 88 5.37 19.91 -7.84
N ASN A 89 4.16 19.33 -7.87
CA ASN A 89 3.18 19.51 -6.79
C ASN A 89 3.39 18.42 -5.75
N VAL A 90 3.85 18.81 -4.57
CA VAL A 90 3.96 17.92 -3.42
C VAL A 90 2.70 18.09 -2.57
N GLY A 91 1.86 17.06 -2.55
CA GLY A 91 0.70 17.05 -1.66
C GLY A 91 1.16 16.96 -0.21
N MET A 92 0.91 18.01 0.59
CA MET A 92 1.02 17.93 2.04
C MET A 92 -0.17 17.11 2.55
N TYR A 93 0.11 15.94 3.13
CA TYR A 93 -0.85 15.15 3.89
C TYR A 93 -0.41 15.14 5.35
#